data_AF-A0A9R0JMF6-F1
#
_entry.id   AF-A0A9R0JMF6-F1
#
_cell.length_a   1.000
_cell.length_b   1.000
_cell.length_c   1.000
_cell.angle_alpha   90.00
_cell.angle_beta   90.00
_cell.angle_gamma   90.00
#
_symmetry.space_group_name_H-M   'P 1'
#
loop_
_entity.id
_entity.type
_entity.pdbx_description
1 polymer ?
#
loop_
_entity_poly.entity_id
_entity_poly.type
_entity_poly.pdbx_seq_one_letter_code
_entity_poly.pdbx_strand_id
1 'polypeptide(L)'
;MIIDDRISLVGSSNINDRSLLGSRDSELGVVIEDKDFMESSMNGRSWMAGKFSSSLRLSLWAEHLGLSAGEMNQIQDPVADRTYKHLWMETAEANARIYDAVFGCTPNDRIHSKNAFRQEMSQLTESIGYTTIDLGVAPRVVKLNEDGLPKTSKPLEMLKSVKGNIVSFPLEFMKDEDLRPMFHEGEFYTSPEVFH
;
A
#
# COMPACT_ATOMS: atom_id res chain seq x y z
N MET A 1 4.72 -14.62 0.82
CA MET A 1 3.39 -15.06 0.32
C MET A 1 2.78 -16.01 1.33
N ILE A 2 1.50 -15.88 1.65
CA ILE A 2 0.78 -16.75 2.59
C ILE A 2 -0.47 -17.27 1.87
N ILE A 3 -0.72 -18.58 1.95
CA ILE A 3 -1.80 -19.26 1.23
C ILE A 3 -2.66 -20.03 2.24
N ASP A 4 -3.95 -19.75 2.23
CA ASP A 4 -5.01 -20.42 3.00
C ASP A 4 -4.75 -20.59 4.51
N ASP A 5 -3.91 -19.71 5.08
CA ASP A 5 -3.37 -19.84 6.43
C ASP A 5 -2.72 -21.22 6.69
N ARG A 6 -2.12 -21.86 5.68
CA ARG A 6 -1.47 -23.20 5.80
C ARG A 6 -0.06 -23.27 5.23
N ILE A 7 0.22 -22.46 4.22
CA ILE A 7 1.52 -22.45 3.54
C ILE A 7 2.05 -21.03 3.55
N SER A 8 3.31 -20.88 3.96
CA SER A 8 4.03 -19.62 3.90
C SER A 8 5.29 -19.77 3.07
N LEU A 9 5.44 -18.93 2.05
CA LEU A 9 6.68 -18.77 1.29
C LEU A 9 7.37 -17.49 1.74
N VAL A 10 8.60 -17.63 2.24
CA VAL A 10 9.46 -16.53 2.71
C VAL A 10 10.81 -16.63 2.02
N GLY A 11 11.30 -15.54 1.45
CA GLY A 11 12.57 -15.55 0.72
C GLY A 11 12.97 -14.16 0.23
N SER A 12 14.07 -14.10 -0.51
CA SER A 12 14.59 -12.89 -1.14
C SER A 12 13.96 -12.58 -2.50
N SER A 13 13.34 -13.58 -3.14
CA SER A 13 12.76 -13.45 -4.48
C SER A 13 11.61 -12.45 -4.51
N ASN A 14 11.74 -11.45 -5.38
CA ASN A 14 10.63 -10.60 -5.79
C ASN A 14 9.70 -11.36 -6.77
N ILE A 15 8.51 -10.80 -7.02
CA ILE A 15 7.60 -11.30 -8.07
C ILE A 15 7.95 -10.60 -9.38
N ASN A 16 9.03 -11.06 -10.01
CA ASN A 16 9.52 -10.53 -11.28
C ASN A 16 10.43 -11.58 -11.99
N ASP A 17 10.75 -11.38 -13.26
CA ASP A 17 11.55 -12.31 -14.05
C ASP A 17 12.99 -12.38 -13.55
N ARG A 18 13.52 -11.26 -13.04
CA ARG A 18 14.86 -11.17 -12.45
C ARG A 18 15.08 -12.18 -11.32
N SER A 19 14.11 -12.35 -10.43
CA SER A 19 14.19 -13.28 -9.32
C SER A 19 13.65 -14.68 -9.68
N LEU A 20 12.64 -14.81 -10.55
CA LEU A 20 11.92 -16.07 -10.75
C LEU A 20 12.40 -16.95 -11.90
N LEU A 21 13.12 -16.42 -12.90
CA LEU A 21 13.61 -17.22 -14.04
C LEU A 21 14.75 -18.17 -13.66
N GLY A 22 15.46 -17.90 -12.55
CA GLY A 22 16.58 -18.72 -12.05
C GLY A 22 17.88 -18.62 -12.86
N SER A 23 17.86 -18.01 -14.06
CA SER A 23 19.05 -17.73 -14.87
C SER A 23 19.64 -16.33 -14.65
N ARG A 24 19.03 -15.54 -13.76
CA ARG A 24 19.38 -14.14 -13.47
C ARG A 24 19.95 -14.01 -12.06
N ASP A 25 19.21 -13.40 -11.13
CA ASP A 25 19.69 -13.19 -9.77
C ASP A 25 19.64 -14.49 -8.97
N SER A 26 20.61 -14.66 -8.06
CA SER A 26 20.65 -15.79 -7.13
C SER A 26 19.72 -15.52 -5.95
N GLU A 27 18.65 -16.30 -5.84
CA GLU A 27 17.63 -16.14 -4.80
C GLU A 27 17.62 -17.32 -3.82
N LEU A 28 17.17 -17.05 -2.59
CA LEU A 28 16.90 -18.09 -1.58
C LEU A 28 15.49 -17.92 -1.03
N GLY A 29 14.77 -19.03 -0.88
CA GLY A 29 13.46 -19.04 -0.27
C GLY A 29 13.19 -20.36 0.45
N VAL A 30 12.28 -20.31 1.41
CA VAL A 30 11.79 -21.46 2.16
C VAL A 30 10.27 -21.53 2.03
N VAL A 31 9.78 -22.75 1.77
CA VAL A 31 8.35 -23.08 1.86
C VAL A 31 8.12 -23.73 3.22
N ILE A 32 7.19 -23.15 3.98
CA ILE A 32 6.77 -23.63 5.28
C ILE A 32 5.35 -24.16 5.14
N GLU A 33 5.20 -25.48 5.22
CA GLU A 33 3.90 -26.17 5.22
C GLU A 33 3.56 -26.58 6.65
N ASP A 34 2.48 -26.02 7.18
CA ASP A 34 2.03 -26.32 8.53
C ASP A 34 1.56 -27.77 8.66
N LYS A 35 2.00 -28.44 9.74
CA LYS A 35 1.52 -29.77 10.14
C LYS A 35 0.65 -29.74 11.41
N ASP A 36 0.80 -28.67 12.20
CA ASP A 36 -0.02 -28.42 13.38
C ASP A 36 -1.11 -27.41 13.03
N PHE A 37 -2.35 -27.81 13.27
CA PHE A 37 -3.52 -27.00 12.94
C PHE A 37 -4.25 -26.50 14.19
N MET A 38 -5.00 -25.43 14.01
CA MET A 38 -5.93 -24.86 14.97
C MET A 38 -7.28 -24.55 14.30
N GLU A 39 -8.34 -24.55 15.11
CA GLU A 39 -9.67 -24.15 14.63
C GLU A 39 -9.66 -22.67 14.24
N SER A 40 -10.24 -22.38 13.08
CA SER A 40 -10.39 -21.06 12.49
C SER A 40 -11.66 -21.01 11.63
N SER A 41 -11.87 -19.92 10.92
CA SER A 41 -12.94 -19.75 9.96
C SER A 41 -12.44 -19.12 8.66
N MET A 42 -12.95 -19.62 7.53
CA MET A 42 -12.70 -19.09 6.20
C MET A 42 -14.04 -18.82 5.50
N ASN A 43 -14.38 -17.55 5.32
CA ASN A 43 -15.67 -17.09 4.81
C ASN A 43 -16.87 -17.65 5.60
N GLY A 44 -16.79 -17.60 6.93
CA GLY A 44 -17.80 -18.10 7.86
C GLY A 44 -17.91 -19.62 7.95
N ARG A 45 -17.09 -20.38 7.20
CA ARG A 45 -17.04 -21.85 7.28
C ARG A 45 -15.91 -22.27 8.23
N SER A 46 -16.14 -23.35 8.99
CA SER A 46 -15.09 -23.94 9.83
C SER A 46 -13.88 -24.32 8.97
N TRP A 47 -12.69 -23.92 9.42
CA TRP A 47 -11.43 -24.15 8.74
C TRP A 47 -10.35 -24.57 9.73
N MET A 48 -9.47 -25.47 9.32
CA MET A 48 -8.27 -25.82 10.09
C MET A 48 -7.10 -25.03 9.53
N ALA A 49 -6.70 -23.98 10.25
CA ALA A 49 -5.58 -23.12 9.89
C ALA A 49 -4.28 -23.66 10.49
N GLY A 50 -3.17 -23.55 9.76
CA GLY A 50 -1.85 -23.86 10.24
C GLY A 50 -1.39 -22.86 11.29
N LYS A 51 -0.77 -23.33 12.38
CA LYS A 51 -0.38 -22.44 13.49
C LYS A 51 0.64 -21.39 13.08
N PHE A 52 1.63 -21.74 12.26
CA PHE A 52 2.65 -20.79 11.80
C PHE A 52 2.04 -19.79 10.82
N SER A 53 1.43 -20.27 9.75
CA SER A 53 0.94 -19.39 8.68
C SER A 53 -0.16 -18.45 9.15
N SER A 54 -1.10 -18.93 9.98
CA SER A 54 -2.15 -18.07 10.55
C SER A 54 -1.60 -17.04 11.53
N SER A 55 -0.65 -17.40 12.40
CA SER A 55 -0.06 -16.46 13.36
C SER A 55 0.78 -15.39 12.67
N LEU A 56 1.53 -15.75 11.62
CA LEU A 56 2.26 -14.80 10.78
C LEU A 56 1.30 -13.80 10.13
N ARG A 57 0.23 -14.29 9.48
CA ARG A 57 -0.76 -13.42 8.82
C ARG A 57 -1.48 -12.53 9.83
N LEU A 58 -1.89 -13.06 10.98
CA LEU A 58 -2.49 -12.30 12.07
C LEU A 58 -1.59 -11.16 12.53
N SER A 59 -0.30 -11.44 12.76
CA SER A 59 0.68 -10.43 13.20
C SER A 59 0.85 -9.32 12.17
N LEU A 60 1.00 -9.67 10.89
CA LEU A 60 1.16 -8.70 9.81
C LEU A 60 -0.08 -7.82 9.65
N TRP A 61 -1.28 -8.42 9.68
CA TRP A 61 -2.52 -7.67 9.56
C TRP A 61 -2.76 -6.75 10.75
N ALA A 62 -2.42 -7.19 11.95
CA ALA A 62 -2.52 -6.37 13.15
C ALA A 62 -1.63 -5.12 13.06
N GLU A 63 -0.39 -5.29 12.60
CA GLU A 63 0.51 -4.17 12.35
C GLU A 63 -0.05 -3.22 11.28
N HIS A 64 -0.48 -3.78 10.14
CA HIS A 64 -0.96 -2.97 9.02
C HIS A 64 -2.25 -2.18 9.30
N LEU A 65 -3.14 -2.76 10.11
CA LEU A 65 -4.40 -2.14 10.53
C LEU A 65 -4.28 -1.35 11.84
N GLY A 66 -3.12 -1.42 12.52
CA GLY A 66 -2.90 -0.79 13.82
C GLY A 66 -3.77 -1.36 14.94
N LEU A 67 -4.06 -2.66 14.90
CA LEU A 67 -4.90 -3.34 15.88
C LEU A 67 -4.10 -3.67 17.15
N SER A 68 -4.72 -3.45 18.30
CA SER A 68 -4.20 -3.93 19.58
C SER A 68 -4.47 -5.43 19.78
N ALA A 69 -3.81 -6.04 20.76
CA ALA A 69 -3.99 -7.46 21.08
C ALA A 69 -5.47 -7.85 21.36
N GLY A 70 -6.28 -6.92 21.90
CA GLY A 70 -7.70 -7.15 22.15
C GLY A 70 -8.58 -7.14 20.89
N GLU A 71 -8.06 -6.65 19.77
CA GLU A 71 -8.80 -6.44 18.52
C GLU A 71 -8.51 -7.50 17.46
N MET A 72 -7.56 -8.41 17.72
CA MET A 72 -7.15 -9.49 16.82
C MET A 72 -8.31 -10.39 16.35
N ASN A 73 -9.37 -10.49 17.16
CA ASN A 73 -10.56 -11.26 16.80
C ASN A 73 -11.29 -10.74 15.55
N GLN A 74 -11.12 -9.45 15.22
CA GLN A 74 -11.74 -8.83 14.04
C GLN A 74 -11.16 -9.39 12.73
N ILE A 75 -9.93 -9.89 12.76
CA ILE A 75 -9.17 -10.35 11.59
C ILE A 75 -8.98 -11.86 11.55
N GLN A 76 -9.73 -12.64 12.33
CA GLN A 76 -9.59 -14.11 12.32
C GLN A 76 -9.96 -14.74 10.98
N ASP A 77 -11.06 -14.28 10.37
CA ASP A 77 -11.49 -14.73 9.05
C ASP A 77 -11.00 -13.74 7.99
N PRO A 78 -9.95 -14.07 7.21
CA PRO A 78 -9.32 -13.11 6.30
C PRO A 78 -10.16 -12.80 5.06
N VAL A 79 -11.15 -13.64 4.72
CA VAL A 79 -11.91 -13.52 3.46
C VAL A 79 -13.38 -13.17 3.67
N ALA A 80 -13.86 -13.12 4.91
CA ALA A 80 -15.19 -12.61 5.21
C ALA A 80 -15.33 -11.13 4.83
N ASP A 81 -16.48 -10.75 4.28
CA ASP A 81 -16.77 -9.37 3.84
C ASP A 81 -16.55 -8.33 4.96
N ARG A 82 -16.91 -8.67 6.20
CA ARG A 82 -16.67 -7.82 7.39
C ARG A 82 -15.20 -7.46 7.57
N THR A 83 -14.30 -8.39 7.24
CA THR A 83 -12.87 -8.22 7.46
C THR A 83 -12.22 -7.61 6.22
N TYR A 84 -12.51 -8.14 5.04
CA TYR A 84 -11.86 -7.68 3.82
C TYR A 84 -12.42 -6.34 3.34
N LYS A 85 -13.75 -6.21 3.19
CA LYS A 85 -14.35 -4.97 2.68
C LYS A 85 -14.42 -3.90 3.76
N HIS A 86 -15.05 -4.22 4.88
CA HIS A 86 -15.42 -3.22 5.89
C HIS A 86 -14.32 -2.86 6.89
N LEU A 87 -13.22 -3.63 6.91
CA LEU A 87 -12.07 -3.31 7.76
C LEU A 87 -10.84 -3.02 6.90
N TRP A 88 -10.40 -3.98 6.09
CA TRP A 88 -9.17 -3.83 5.31
C TRP A 88 -9.28 -2.73 4.24
N MET A 89 -10.23 -2.85 3.31
CA MET A 89 -10.39 -1.89 2.20
C MET A 89 -10.82 -0.51 2.69
N GLU A 90 -11.83 -0.43 3.57
CA GLU A 90 -12.29 0.85 4.11
C GLU A 90 -11.19 1.60 4.89
N THR A 91 -10.37 0.90 5.68
CA THR A 91 -9.22 1.53 6.38
C THR A 91 -8.17 2.02 5.38
N ALA A 92 -7.84 1.21 4.36
CA ALA A 92 -6.88 1.58 3.33
C ALA A 92 -7.32 2.83 2.55
N GLU A 93 -8.60 2.92 2.17
CA GLU A 93 -9.16 4.08 1.49
C GLU A 93 -9.20 5.32 2.39
N ALA A 94 -9.64 5.17 3.65
CA ALA A 94 -9.70 6.28 4.59
C ALA A 94 -8.30 6.85 4.86
N ASN A 95 -7.31 5.99 5.13
CA ASN A 95 -5.93 6.40 5.33
C ASN A 95 -5.36 7.11 4.09
N ALA A 96 -5.57 6.54 2.89
CA ALA A 96 -5.11 7.16 1.64
C ALA A 96 -5.69 8.57 1.45
N ARG A 97 -7.00 8.76 1.69
CA ARG A 97 -7.65 10.09 1.62
C ARG A 97 -7.08 11.08 2.64
N ILE A 98 -6.77 10.62 3.86
CA ILE A 98 -6.18 11.49 4.89
C ILE A 98 -4.76 11.90 4.49
N TYR A 99 -3.92 10.95 4.06
CA TYR A 99 -2.55 11.24 3.63
C TYR A 99 -2.54 12.21 2.44
N ASP A 100 -3.41 11.98 1.47
CA ASP A 100 -3.53 12.84 0.30
C ASP A 100 -4.02 14.25 0.68
N ALA A 101 -5.04 14.37 1.53
CA ALA A 101 -5.53 15.68 1.98
C ALA A 101 -4.52 16.46 2.84
N VAL A 102 -3.72 15.76 3.65
CA VAL A 102 -2.76 16.38 4.58
C VAL A 102 -1.43 16.70 3.91
N PHE A 103 -0.94 15.83 3.03
CA PHE A 103 0.41 15.94 2.45
C PHE A 103 0.43 16.17 0.94
N GLY A 104 -0.69 16.00 0.23
CA GLY A 104 -0.69 16.01 -1.23
C GLY A 104 0.24 14.94 -1.81
N CYS A 105 0.22 13.74 -1.23
CA CYS A 105 1.20 12.70 -1.54
C CYS A 105 1.08 12.20 -2.98
N THR A 106 2.22 11.83 -3.54
CA THR A 106 2.32 11.16 -4.84
C THR A 106 2.96 9.79 -4.65
N PRO A 107 2.48 8.73 -5.32
CA PRO A 107 1.45 8.71 -6.38
C PRO A 107 0.01 8.90 -5.86
N ASN A 108 -0.92 9.35 -6.73
CA ASN A 108 -2.35 9.46 -6.45
C ASN A 108 -3.21 9.33 -7.74
N ASP A 109 -4.51 9.06 -7.60
CA ASP A 109 -5.43 8.83 -8.75
C ASP A 109 -5.94 10.12 -9.42
N ARG A 110 -5.52 11.31 -8.98
CA ARG A 110 -5.88 12.58 -9.64
C ARG A 110 -4.95 12.94 -10.79
N ILE A 111 -3.70 12.48 -10.73
CA ILE A 111 -2.65 12.83 -11.68
C ILE A 111 -2.59 11.78 -12.78
N HIS A 112 -3.17 12.07 -13.95
CA HIS A 112 -3.18 11.12 -15.08
C HIS A 112 -2.05 11.35 -16.10
N SER A 113 -1.39 12.52 -16.09
CA SER A 113 -0.32 12.87 -17.06
C SER A 113 0.91 13.54 -16.43
N LYS A 114 2.05 13.51 -17.14
CA LYS A 114 3.30 14.20 -16.72
C LYS A 114 3.10 15.71 -16.64
N ASN A 115 2.28 16.28 -17.51
CA ASN A 115 1.96 17.71 -17.48
C ASN A 115 1.15 18.08 -16.23
N ALA A 116 0.12 17.29 -15.89
CA ALA A 116 -0.64 17.48 -14.66
C ALA A 116 0.26 17.37 -13.42
N PHE A 117 1.13 16.36 -13.38
CA PHE A 117 2.11 16.18 -12.30
C PHE A 117 3.01 17.41 -12.12
N ARG A 118 3.58 17.94 -13.22
CA ARG A 118 4.43 19.14 -13.18
C ARG A 118 3.68 20.38 -12.69
N GLN A 119 2.43 20.56 -13.12
CA GLN A 119 1.61 21.70 -12.70
C GLN A 119 1.30 21.65 -11.21
N GLU A 120 0.88 20.48 -10.69
CA GLU A 120 0.59 20.28 -9.27
C GLU A 120 1.85 20.48 -8.41
N MET A 121 3.00 19.96 -8.85
CA MET A 121 4.27 20.18 -8.17
C MET A 121 4.69 21.66 -8.16
N SER A 122 4.52 22.39 -9.27
CA SER A 122 4.80 23.82 -9.31
C SER A 122 3.94 24.60 -8.30
N GLN A 123 2.64 24.33 -8.27
CA GLN A 123 1.71 24.98 -7.35
C GLN A 123 2.05 24.69 -5.88
N LEU A 124 2.44 23.45 -5.57
CA LEU A 124 2.86 23.06 -4.23
C LEU A 124 4.13 23.79 -3.79
N THR A 125 5.12 23.90 -4.69
CA THR A 125 6.39 24.60 -4.40
C THR A 125 6.20 26.09 -4.17
N GLU A 126 5.31 26.74 -4.91
CA GLU A 126 4.95 28.15 -4.70
C GLU A 126 4.23 28.35 -3.35
N SER A 127 3.40 27.40 -2.93
CA SER A 127 2.65 27.50 -1.67
C SER A 127 3.48 27.21 -0.42
N ILE A 128 4.53 26.39 -0.51
CA ILE A 128 5.30 25.90 0.65
C ILE A 128 6.71 26.54 0.72
N GLY A 129 7.20 27.14 -0.36
CA GLY A 129 8.47 27.88 -0.40
C GLY A 129 9.72 27.00 -0.39
N TYR A 130 9.57 25.68 -0.45
CA TYR A 130 10.67 24.72 -0.56
C TYR A 130 10.35 23.62 -1.57
N THR A 131 11.31 23.32 -2.43
CA THR A 131 11.31 22.20 -3.39
C THR A 131 12.04 21.01 -2.79
N THR A 132 11.44 20.32 -1.85
CA THR A 132 11.84 18.93 -1.58
C THR A 132 10.67 18.17 -1.00
N ILE A 133 10.04 17.44 -1.92
CA ILE A 133 9.01 16.40 -1.75
C ILE A 133 9.51 15.24 -0.85
N ASP A 134 10.75 15.31 -0.38
CA ASP A 134 11.51 14.29 0.35
C ASP A 134 11.37 14.38 1.89
N LEU A 135 10.63 15.36 2.43
CA LEU A 135 10.60 15.61 3.88
C LEU A 135 9.26 15.31 4.57
N GLY A 136 8.22 14.86 3.84
CA GLY A 136 6.92 14.55 4.44
C GLY A 136 6.28 15.72 5.20
N VAL A 137 6.53 16.96 4.75
CA VAL A 137 6.08 18.16 5.46
C VAL A 137 4.65 18.52 5.05
N ALA A 138 3.70 18.37 5.96
CA ALA A 138 2.34 18.85 5.77
C ALA A 138 2.32 20.40 5.64
N PRO A 139 1.53 20.98 4.71
CA PRO A 139 1.30 22.41 4.67
C PRO A 139 0.73 22.90 6.01
N ARG A 140 1.17 24.08 6.49
CA ARG A 140 0.64 24.67 7.73
C ARG A 140 -0.86 24.96 7.67
N VAL A 141 -1.42 25.08 6.46
CA VAL A 141 -2.85 25.28 6.19
C VAL A 141 -3.23 24.42 4.99
N VAL A 142 -4.04 23.38 5.22
CA VAL A 142 -4.69 22.62 4.14
C VAL A 142 -5.84 23.48 3.62
N LYS A 143 -5.77 23.94 2.37
CA LYS A 143 -6.91 24.59 1.70
C LYS A 143 -7.59 23.54 0.83
N LEU A 144 -8.85 23.20 1.13
CA LEU A 144 -9.74 22.50 0.21
C LEU A 144 -11.00 23.33 0.02
N ASN A 145 -11.48 23.41 -1.23
CA ASN A 145 -12.59 24.26 -1.67
C ASN A 145 -13.94 23.52 -1.76
N GLU A 146 -14.99 24.34 -1.59
CA GLU A 146 -16.41 24.33 -2.03
C GLU A 146 -17.39 23.17 -1.78
N ASP A 147 -17.00 21.96 -1.35
CA ASP A 147 -17.98 20.85 -1.22
C ASP A 147 -18.56 20.62 0.20
N GLY A 148 -18.59 21.64 1.05
CA GLY A 148 -19.51 21.65 2.21
C GLY A 148 -19.16 20.77 3.43
N LEU A 149 -17.90 20.39 3.62
CA LEU A 149 -17.39 19.77 4.87
C LEU A 149 -16.44 20.71 5.63
N PRO A 150 -16.36 20.59 6.97
CA PRO A 150 -16.15 21.74 7.85
C PRO A 150 -14.78 22.40 7.73
N LYS A 151 -14.83 23.74 7.77
CA LYS A 151 -13.71 24.65 8.06
C LYS A 151 -12.81 24.09 9.17
N THR A 152 -11.51 24.12 8.93
CA THR A 152 -10.45 24.07 9.96
C THR A 152 -10.40 22.80 10.82
N SER A 153 -10.12 21.64 10.24
CA SER A 153 -9.36 20.61 10.97
C SER A 153 -7.88 20.89 10.79
N LYS A 154 -7.15 21.12 11.89
CA LYS A 154 -5.68 21.17 11.87
C LYS A 154 -5.20 19.82 11.32
N PRO A 155 -4.17 19.77 10.46
CA PRO A 155 -3.62 18.52 9.91
C PRO A 155 -3.43 17.41 10.95
N LEU A 156 -2.97 17.78 12.15
CA LEU A 156 -2.79 16.88 13.27
C LEU A 156 -4.08 16.18 13.75
N GLU A 157 -5.25 16.82 13.66
CA GLU A 157 -6.52 16.19 14.04
C GLU A 157 -6.97 15.16 13.01
N MET A 158 -6.72 15.39 11.72
CA MET A 158 -6.99 14.41 10.68
C MET A 158 -6.09 13.19 10.83
N LEU A 159 -4.81 13.41 11.14
CA LEU A 159 -3.83 12.34 11.35
C LEU A 159 -4.15 11.44 12.56
N LYS A 160 -4.84 11.94 13.59
CA LYS A 160 -5.32 11.11 14.70
C LYS A 160 -6.34 10.05 14.29
N SER A 161 -6.99 10.23 13.14
CA SER A 161 -7.98 9.27 12.61
C SER A 161 -7.35 8.15 11.79
N VAL A 162 -6.06 8.27 11.43
CA VAL A 162 -5.31 7.23 10.71
C VAL A 162 -5.12 6.02 11.62
N LYS A 163 -5.37 4.82 11.09
CA LYS A 163 -5.17 3.55 11.80
C LYS A 163 -4.20 2.67 11.04
N GLY A 164 -3.14 2.22 11.71
CA GLY A 164 -2.10 1.41 11.10
C GLY A 164 -1.35 2.15 9.99
N ASN A 165 -0.89 1.42 8.99
CA ASN A 165 -0.10 1.94 7.87
C ASN A 165 -0.63 1.53 6.49
N ILE A 166 -1.73 0.78 6.42
CA ILE A 166 -2.31 0.36 5.15
C ILE A 166 -2.90 1.55 4.39
N VAL A 167 -2.63 1.63 3.09
CA VAL A 167 -3.19 2.63 2.17
C VAL A 167 -3.57 1.95 0.86
N SER A 168 -4.61 2.45 0.20
CA SER A 168 -4.97 1.98 -1.14
C SER A 168 -3.91 2.38 -2.15
N PHE A 169 -3.49 1.44 -3.00
CA PHE A 169 -2.53 1.73 -4.06
C PHE A 169 -3.23 2.44 -5.24
N PRO A 170 -2.74 3.60 -5.70
CA PRO A 170 -3.37 4.36 -6.78
C PRO A 170 -3.11 3.68 -8.12
N LEU A 171 -4.19 3.32 -8.82
CA LEU A 171 -4.14 2.59 -10.10
C LEU A 171 -4.27 3.52 -11.31
N GLU A 172 -4.72 4.75 -11.12
CA GLU A 172 -4.93 5.72 -12.19
C GLU A 172 -3.76 6.71 -12.34
N PHE A 173 -2.76 6.63 -11.46
CA PHE A 173 -1.59 7.48 -11.51
C PHE A 173 -0.83 7.33 -12.84
N MET A 174 -0.67 8.44 -13.56
CA MET A 174 0.00 8.53 -14.86
C MET A 174 -0.55 7.58 -15.94
N LYS A 175 -1.83 7.20 -15.87
CA LYS A 175 -2.44 6.25 -16.81
C LYS A 175 -2.44 6.68 -18.28
N ASP A 176 -2.32 7.98 -18.56
CA ASP A 176 -2.29 8.53 -19.92
C ASP A 176 -0.87 8.62 -20.50
N GLU A 177 0.14 8.18 -19.75
CA GLU A 177 1.55 8.29 -20.12
C GLU A 177 2.16 6.93 -20.44
N ASP A 178 3.04 6.91 -21.44
CA ASP A 178 4.00 5.82 -21.54
C ASP A 178 5.10 6.04 -20.50
N LEU A 179 5.13 5.16 -19.51
CA LEU A 179 6.10 5.15 -18.41
C LEU A 179 7.40 4.42 -18.78
N ARG A 180 7.47 3.78 -19.95
CA ARG A 180 8.72 3.20 -20.43
C ARG A 180 9.74 4.33 -20.64
N PRO A 181 11.03 4.08 -20.34
CA PRO A 181 12.08 5.03 -20.65
C PRO A 181 12.01 5.43 -22.13
N MET A 182 11.92 6.74 -22.41
CA MET A 182 11.91 7.25 -23.78
C MET A 182 13.31 7.13 -24.38
N PHE A 183 13.46 6.28 -25.40
CA PHE A 183 14.72 6.09 -26.11
C PHE A 183 14.96 7.25 -27.11
N HIS A 184 15.44 8.39 -26.63
CA HIS A 184 15.76 9.54 -27.50
C HIS A 184 17.22 9.60 -27.95
N GLU A 185 18.16 8.97 -27.23
CA GLU A 185 19.58 8.92 -27.61
C GLU A 185 20.13 7.50 -27.47
N GLY A 186 21.09 7.15 -28.34
CA GLY A 186 21.69 5.81 -28.39
C GLY A 186 22.53 5.42 -27.16
N GLU A 187 22.66 6.31 -26.17
CA GLU A 187 23.35 6.06 -24.91
C GLU A 187 22.40 5.56 -23.79
N PHE A 188 21.07 5.62 -24.01
CA PHE A 188 20.05 5.15 -23.05
C PHE A 188 19.53 3.74 -23.35
N TYR A 189 20.29 2.90 -24.07
CA TYR A 189 19.94 1.49 -24.28
C TYR A 189 20.19 0.66 -23.03
N THR A 190 19.30 0.77 -22.05
CA THR A 190 19.17 -0.25 -21.02
C THR A 190 18.26 -1.35 -21.57
N SER A 191 18.71 -2.62 -21.54
CA SER A 191 17.87 -3.75 -21.92
C SER A 191 16.58 -3.74 -21.09
N PRO A 192 15.38 -3.96 -21.68
CA PRO A 192 14.14 -4.06 -20.92
C PRO A 192 14.22 -5.08 -19.78
N GLU A 193 15.01 -6.14 -19.95
CA GLU A 193 15.27 -7.18 -18.95
C GLU A 193 15.88 -6.65 -17.64
N VAL A 194 16.43 -5.43 -17.62
CA VAL A 194 16.92 -4.82 -16.38
C VAL A 194 15.76 -4.44 -15.45
N PHE A 195 14.59 -4.12 -16.03
CA PHE A 195 13.39 -3.69 -15.30
C PHE A 195 12.39 -4.82 -15.05
N HIS A 196 12.63 -6.01 -15.61
CA HIS A 196 11.77 -7.18 -15.52
C HIS A 196 12.40 -8.27 -14.66
#